data_AF-A0A7Y5S4A3-F1
#
_entry.id   AF-A0A7Y5S4A3-F1
#
_cell.length_a   1.000
_cell.length_b   1.000
_cell.length_c   1.000
_cell.angle_alpha   90.00
_cell.angle_beta   90.00
_cell.angle_gamma   90.00
#
_symmetry.space_group_name_H-M   'P 1'
#
loop_
_entity.id
_entity.type
_entity.pdbx_description
1 polymer ?
#
loop_
_entity_poly.entity_id
_entity_poly.type
_entity_poly.pdbx_seq_one_letter_code
_entity_poly.pdbx_strand_id
1 'polypeptide(L)'
;MNPGMDFTATEIDEHEHEHAEGIASEFLFECRQTIAARYFEVAERLDVRHLWTREGVSTFRVNWWKSDPLTGERWIYRSAFVAVEAKLDGMIVLDQTRQKAA
;
A
#
# COMPACT_ATOMS: atom_id res chain seq x y z
N MET A 1 -31.46 -20.26 41.48
CA MET A 1 -31.55 -18.80 41.27
C MET A 1 -30.15 -18.28 40.98
N ASN A 2 -29.93 -17.82 39.75
CA ASN A 2 -28.86 -16.96 39.22
C ASN A 2 -29.39 -16.54 37.82
N PRO A 3 -29.07 -15.37 37.23
CA PRO A 3 -27.83 -14.58 37.40
C PRO A 3 -28.06 -13.05 37.44
N GLY A 4 -26.99 -12.27 37.67
CA GLY A 4 -27.06 -10.82 37.58
C GLY A 4 -25.70 -10.17 37.82
N MET A 5 -24.78 -10.36 36.88
CA MET A 5 -23.64 -9.46 36.73
C MET A 5 -23.57 -9.10 35.24
N ASP A 6 -24.16 -7.95 34.91
CA ASP A 6 -23.89 -7.23 33.68
C ASP A 6 -22.46 -6.66 33.77
N PHE A 7 -21.56 -7.18 32.93
CA PHE A 7 -20.31 -6.51 32.61
C PHE A 7 -20.58 -5.62 31.39
N THR A 8 -20.93 -4.37 31.63
CA THR A 8 -21.06 -3.35 30.59
C THR A 8 -19.68 -2.82 30.18
N ALA A 9 -19.48 -2.80 28.86
CA ALA A 9 -18.57 -1.94 28.10
C ALA A 9 -17.07 -2.07 28.41
N THR A 10 -16.38 -2.86 27.57
CA THR A 10 -14.96 -2.71 27.29
C THR A 10 -14.72 -1.30 26.74
N GLU A 11 -14.19 -0.41 27.58
CA GLU A 11 -13.52 0.80 27.11
C GLU A 11 -12.36 0.35 26.22
N ILE A 12 -12.53 0.54 24.91
CA ILE A 12 -11.44 0.37 23.95
C ILE A 12 -10.57 1.61 24.15
N ASP A 13 -9.36 1.37 24.66
CA ASP A 13 -8.35 2.37 24.95
C ASP A 13 -8.01 3.18 23.68
N GLU A 14 -8.40 4.46 23.67
CA GLU A 14 -8.17 5.37 22.55
C GLU A 14 -6.67 5.57 22.25
N HIS A 15 -5.77 5.25 23.20
CA HIS A 15 -4.32 5.32 23.02
C HIS A 15 -3.74 4.25 22.10
N GLU A 16 -4.34 3.06 21.99
CA GLU A 16 -3.85 2.01 21.09
C GLU A 16 -4.18 2.31 19.62
N HIS A 17 -5.22 3.12 19.38
CA HIS A 17 -5.69 3.44 18.04
C HIS A 17 -4.76 4.43 17.31
N GLU A 18 -4.35 5.51 17.99
CA GLU A 18 -3.44 6.52 17.40
C GLU A 18 -2.07 5.93 17.04
N HIS A 19 -1.57 4.99 17.85
CA HIS A 19 -0.29 4.34 17.62
C HIS A 19 -0.35 3.37 16.43
N ALA A 20 -1.47 2.66 16.25
CA ALA A 20 -1.69 1.77 15.12
C ALA A 20 -1.83 2.53 13.79
N GLU A 21 -2.46 3.71 13.78
CA GLU A 21 -2.54 4.57 12.60
C GLU A 21 -1.17 5.12 12.19
N GLY A 22 -0.34 5.51 13.15
CA GLY A 22 1.03 5.97 12.91
C GLY A 22 1.90 4.88 12.26
N ILE A 23 1.87 3.66 12.82
CA ILE A 23 2.64 2.51 12.31
C ILE A 23 2.15 2.09 10.91
N ALA A 24 0.83 2.08 10.68
CA ALA A 24 0.28 1.78 9.36
C ALA A 24 0.68 2.83 8.31
N SER A 25 0.73 4.11 8.70
CA SER A 25 1.16 5.21 7.84
C SER A 25 2.63 5.11 7.45
N GLU A 26 3.52 4.80 8.39
CA GLU A 26 4.95 4.63 8.16
C GLU A 26 5.25 3.42 7.26
N PHE A 27 4.63 2.27 7.54
CA PHE A 27 4.79 1.08 6.70
C PHE A 27 4.35 1.30 5.25
N LEU A 28 3.20 1.96 5.04
CA LEU A 28 2.72 2.26 3.68
C LEU A 28 3.63 3.27 2.97
N PHE A 29 4.24 4.19 3.70
CA PHE A 29 5.24 5.11 3.15
C PHE A 29 6.48 4.35 2.68
N GLU A 30 7.04 3.46 3.51
CA GLU A 30 8.19 2.62 3.16
C GLU A 30 7.90 1.70 1.96
N CYS A 31 6.69 1.13 1.90
CA CYS A 31 6.25 0.35 0.75
C CYS A 31 6.30 1.18 -0.54
N ARG A 32 5.79 2.42 -0.53
CA ARG A 32 5.81 3.31 -1.69
C ARG A 32 7.23 3.64 -2.12
N GLN A 33 8.12 3.91 -1.17
CA GLN A 33 9.53 4.19 -1.45
C GLN A 33 10.23 2.99 -2.07
N THR A 34 9.96 1.79 -1.56
CA THR A 34 10.52 0.54 -2.10
C THR A 34 10.01 0.26 -3.51
N ILE A 35 8.71 0.45 -3.76
CA ILE A 35 8.12 0.34 -5.10
C ILE A 35 8.76 1.37 -6.03
N ALA A 36 8.88 2.63 -5.62
CA ALA A 36 9.50 3.67 -6.41
C ALA A 36 10.96 3.34 -6.74
N ALA A 37 11.78 2.96 -5.76
CA ALA A 37 13.16 2.57 -5.98
C ALA A 37 13.32 1.42 -7.01
N ARG A 38 12.35 0.50 -7.07
CA ARG A 38 12.34 -0.61 -8.03
C ARG A 38 11.86 -0.24 -9.43
N TYR A 39 10.89 0.66 -9.54
CA TYR A 39 10.13 0.91 -10.78
C TYR A 39 10.31 2.31 -11.37
N PHE A 40 10.99 3.20 -10.66
CA PHE A 40 11.34 4.53 -11.14
C PHE A 40 12.47 4.39 -12.17
N GLU A 41 12.11 3.93 -13.36
CA GLU A 41 12.90 4.09 -14.58
C GLU A 41 12.86 5.56 -15.03
N VAL A 42 13.28 5.87 -16.27
CA VAL A 42 13.26 7.19 -16.94
C VAL A 42 11.83 7.78 -17.12
N ALA A 43 10.90 7.47 -16.23
CA ALA A 43 9.54 7.99 -16.20
C ALA A 43 9.51 9.35 -15.50
N GLU A 44 8.87 10.34 -16.13
CA GLU A 44 8.73 11.69 -15.58
C GLU A 44 7.93 11.71 -14.27
N ARG A 45 6.99 10.78 -14.12
CA ARG A 45 6.17 10.64 -12.92
C ARG A 45 5.69 9.21 -12.72
N LEU A 46 5.88 8.72 -11.51
CA LEU A 46 5.33 7.48 -11.00
C LEU A 46 4.26 7.82 -9.94
N ASP A 47 3.07 7.22 -10.06
CA ASP A 47 2.01 7.32 -9.05
C ASP A 47 1.78 5.93 -8.44
N VAL A 48 1.97 5.82 -7.12
CA VAL A 48 1.85 4.56 -6.37
C VAL A 48 0.72 4.72 -5.36
N ARG A 49 -0.41 4.07 -5.65
CA ARG A 49 -1.62 4.11 -4.82
C ARG A 49 -1.79 2.80 -4.08
N HIS A 50 -1.89 2.85 -2.76
CA HIS A 50 -2.30 1.72 -1.94
C HIS A 50 -3.77 1.38 -2.22
N LEU A 51 -4.08 0.09 -2.35
CA LEU A 51 -5.44 -0.39 -2.59
C LEU A 51 -6.02 -1.04 -1.33
N TRP A 52 -5.30 -1.99 -0.75
CA TRP A 52 -5.72 -2.74 0.44
C TRP A 52 -4.56 -3.53 1.02
N THR A 53 -4.72 -3.98 2.27
CA THR A 53 -3.79 -4.88 2.95
C THR A 53 -4.55 -6.09 3.48
N ARG A 54 -4.00 -7.29 3.29
CA ARG A 54 -4.59 -8.55 3.79
C ARG A 54 -3.47 -9.50 4.17
N GLU A 55 -3.58 -10.13 5.34
CA GLU A 55 -2.67 -11.19 5.80
C GLU A 55 -1.18 -10.79 5.68
N GLY A 56 -0.85 -9.55 6.05
CA GLY A 56 0.53 -9.03 6.00
C GLY A 56 1.03 -8.61 4.62
N VAL A 57 0.20 -8.69 3.58
CA VAL A 57 0.52 -8.28 2.21
C VAL A 57 -0.24 -7.01 1.84
N SER A 58 0.49 -5.97 1.45
CA SER A 58 -0.07 -4.71 0.96
C SER A 58 -0.06 -4.66 -0.56
N THR A 59 -1.21 -4.39 -1.15
CA THR A 59 -1.38 -4.31 -2.61
C THR A 59 -1.48 -2.87 -3.08
N PHE A 60 -0.78 -2.56 -4.16
CA PHE A 60 -0.67 -1.23 -4.75
C PHE A 60 -0.99 -1.26 -6.25
N ARG A 61 -1.55 -0.16 -6.75
CA ARG A 61 -1.56 0.17 -8.17
C ARG A 61 -0.43 1.14 -8.46
N VAL A 62 0.39 0.81 -9.46
CA VAL A 62 1.46 1.66 -9.96
C VAL A 62 1.07 2.17 -11.33
N ASN A 63 1.11 3.49 -11.53
CA ASN A 63 0.83 4.14 -12.80
C ASN A 63 2.06 4.93 -13.24
N TRP A 64 2.50 4.69 -14.47
CA TRP A 64 3.55 5.48 -15.10
C TRP A 64 2.89 6.51 -16.02
N TRP A 65 3.22 7.77 -15.76
CA TRP A 65 2.71 8.90 -16.52
C TRP A 65 3.73 9.33 -17.56
N LYS A 66 3.22 9.83 -18.69
CA LYS A 66 3.96 10.60 -19.69
C LYS A 66 3.30 11.95 -19.85
N SER A 67 4.09 12.93 -20.21
CA SER A 67 3.61 14.23 -20.64
C SER A 67 3.94 14.41 -22.12
N ASP A 68 3.05 15.05 -22.86
CA ASP A 68 3.37 15.58 -24.19
C ASP A 68 4.18 16.86 -23.98
N PRO A 69 5.42 16.96 -24.50
CA PRO A 69 6.27 18.13 -24.28
C PRO A 69 5.78 19.40 -25.00
N LEU A 70 4.90 19.27 -26.00
CA LEU A 70 4.37 20.39 -26.79
C LEU A 70 3.07 20.93 -26.20
N THR A 71 2.17 20.06 -25.75
CA THR A 71 0.85 20.45 -25.23
C THR A 71 0.78 20.47 -23.71
N GLY A 72 1.70 19.80 -23.02
CA GLY A 72 1.67 19.58 -21.58
C GLY A 72 0.60 18.57 -21.13
N GLU A 73 -0.12 17.94 -22.07
CA GLU A 73 -1.11 16.91 -21.77
C GLU A 73 -0.46 15.72 -21.08
N ARG A 74 -1.14 15.13 -20.09
CA ARG A 74 -0.61 14.01 -19.30
C ARG A 74 -1.53 12.81 -19.41
N TRP A 75 -0.95 11.64 -19.63
CA TRP A 75 -1.67 10.37 -19.65
C TRP A 75 -0.90 9.26 -18.95
N ILE A 76 -1.65 8.26 -18.48
CA ILE A 76 -1.08 7.02 -17.98
C ILE A 76 -0.79 6.13 -19.19
N TYR A 77 0.48 5.84 -19.47
CA TYR A 77 0.85 4.97 -20.59
C TYR A 77 1.07 3.52 -20.17
N ARG A 78 1.22 3.26 -18.86
CA ARG A 78 1.36 1.92 -18.28
C ARG A 78 0.76 1.88 -16.88
N SER A 79 0.17 0.75 -16.53
CA SER A 79 -0.24 0.43 -15.15
C SER A 79 0.24 -0.97 -14.76
N ALA A 80 0.42 -1.19 -13.46
CA ALA A 80 0.74 -2.48 -12.88
C ALA A 80 0.09 -2.65 -11.50
N PHE A 81 -0.16 -3.89 -11.12
CA PHE A 81 -0.50 -4.27 -9.75
C PHE A 81 0.72 -4.87 -9.08
N VAL A 82 1.02 -4.39 -7.87
CA VAL A 82 2.21 -4.77 -7.12
C VAL A 82 1.80 -5.16 -5.71
N ALA A 83 2.25 -6.32 -5.26
CA ALA A 83 2.15 -6.73 -3.87
C ALA A 83 3.49 -6.48 -3.17
N VAL A 84 3.42 -5.98 -1.94
CA VAL A 84 4.57 -5.82 -1.05
C VAL A 84 4.32 -6.64 0.20
N GLU A 85 5.27 -7.51 0.52
CA GLU A 85 5.27 -8.32 1.74
C GLU A 85 6.48 -7.93 2.60
N ALA A 86 6.24 -7.64 3.88
CA ALA A 86 7.32 -7.43 4.85
C ALA A 86 7.86 -8.78 5.31
N LYS A 87 9.19 -8.94 5.25
CA LYS A 87 9.94 -10.09 5.77
C LYS A 87 10.94 -9.62 6.83
N LEU A 88 11.51 -10.58 7.56
CA LEU A 88 12.53 -10.30 8.58
C LEU A 88 13.78 -9.59 8.03
N ASP A 89 14.08 -9.78 6.74
CA ASP A 89 15.25 -9.27 6.03
C ASP A 89 14.95 -8.09 5.09
N GLY A 90 13.71 -7.61 5.05
CA GLY A 90 13.32 -6.44 4.26
C GLY A 90 11.95 -6.58 3.60
N MET A 91 11.72 -5.81 2.53
CA MET A 91 10.46 -5.83 1.77
C MET A 91 10.62 -6.58 0.45
N ILE A 92 9.71 -7.52 0.19
CA ILE A 92 9.62 -8.22 -1.10
C ILE A 92 8.55 -7.54 -1.95
N VAL A 93 8.95 -7.09 -3.15
CA VAL A 93 8.05 -6.48 -4.14
C VAL A 93 7.77 -7.47 -5.27
N LEU A 94 6.50 -7.78 -5.51
CA LEU A 94 6.03 -8.75 -6.49
C LEU A 94 5.13 -8.07 -7.54
N ASP A 95 5.50 -8.15 -8.83
CA ASP A 95 4.64 -7.69 -9.93
C ASP A 95 3.55 -8.75 -10.22
N GLN A 96 2.31 -8.42 -9.91
CA GLN A 96 1.15 -9.30 -10.10
C GLN A 96 0.53 -9.15 -11.50
N THR A 97 0.96 -8.16 -12.28
CA THR A 97 0.43 -7.89 -13.63
C THR A 97 0.85 -8.96 -14.63
N ARG A 98 2.02 -9.58 -14.42
CA ARG A 98 2.57 -10.63 -15.31
C ARG A 98 2.07 -12.05 -14.99
N GLN A 99 1.33 -12.25 -13.90
CA GLN A 99 0.94 -13.59 -13.44
C GLN A 99 -0.37 -14.12 -14.04
N LYS A 100 -1.11 -13.34 -14.85
CA LYS A 100 -2.40 -13.72 -15.45
C LYS A 100 -2.37 -13.99 -16.97
N ALA A 101 -1.26 -14.54 -17.47
CA ALA A 101 -1.16 -15.05 -18.84
C ALA A 101 -0.54 -16.46 -18.84
N ALA A 102 -1.22 -17.40 -18.19
CA ALA A 102 -0.95 -18.84 -18.25
C ALA A 102 -2.28 -19.59 -18.26
#